data_AF-A0A4V6I420-F1
#
_entry.id   AF-A0A4V6I420-F1
#
_cell.length_a   1.000
_cell.length_b   1.000
_cell.length_c   1.000
_cell.angle_alpha   90.00
_cell.angle_beta   90.00
_cell.angle_gamma   90.00
#
_symmetry.space_group_name_H-M   'P 1'
#
loop_
_entity.id
_entity.type
_entity.pdbx_description
1 polymer ?
#
loop_
_entity_poly.entity_id
_entity_poly.type
_entity_poly.pdbx_seq_one_letter_code
_entity_poly.pdbx_strand_id
1 'polypeptide(L)'
;MRKIVILTLAFVLGTSFVGCGKKNKSAQINQSVQISQSAQAKTAKQSARTIKTLYGSSMSQSQVDALNECIANEVIKTMSEEERCYLGCSGEKKMAVRHHASNVKKKLLPTSAEMTRARAICAAKF
;
A
#
# COMPACT_ATOMS: atom_id res chain seq x y z
N MET A 1 -31.96 63.10 7.48
CA MET A 1 -30.51 62.82 7.42
C MET A 1 -30.32 61.32 7.29
N ARG A 2 -29.97 60.85 6.08
CA ARG A 2 -29.81 59.43 5.73
C ARG A 2 -28.32 59.14 5.62
N LYS A 3 -27.81 58.08 6.25
CA LYS A 3 -26.49 57.52 5.96
C LYS A 3 -26.65 56.06 5.57
N ILE A 4 -26.79 55.85 4.27
CA ILE A 4 -26.50 54.59 3.59
C ILE A 4 -25.00 54.68 3.28
N VAL A 5 -24.20 53.78 3.85
CA VAL A 5 -22.79 53.64 3.48
C VAL A 5 -22.65 52.30 2.75
N ILE A 6 -22.59 52.40 1.43
CA ILE A 6 -22.11 51.36 0.53
C ILE A 6 -20.58 51.40 0.60
N LEU A 7 -19.92 50.28 0.90
CA LEU A 7 -18.49 50.14 0.66
C LEU A 7 -18.16 48.73 0.13
N THR A 8 -18.25 48.64 -1.20
CA THR A 8 -17.32 48.01 -2.16
C THR A 8 -16.49 46.77 -1.77
N LEU A 9 -16.66 45.72 -2.59
CA LEU A 9 -15.72 44.63 -2.86
C LEU A 9 -14.32 45.13 -3.30
N ALA A 10 -13.26 44.52 -2.78
CA ALA A 10 -11.98 44.19 -3.45
C ALA A 10 -11.15 43.31 -2.49
N PHE A 11 -11.09 41.98 -2.63
CA PHE A 11 -10.06 41.20 -3.33
C PHE A 11 -8.60 41.66 -3.09
N VAL A 12 -7.77 40.69 -2.65
CA VAL A 12 -6.33 40.51 -2.91
C VAL A 12 -5.29 40.89 -1.82
N LEU A 13 -4.73 39.81 -1.26
CA LEU A 13 -3.35 39.56 -0.80
C LEU A 13 -2.81 40.28 0.45
N GLY A 14 -2.35 39.48 1.41
CA GLY A 14 -1.58 39.99 2.55
C GLY A 14 -1.15 38.95 3.59
N THR A 15 -0.37 37.96 3.16
CA THR A 15 0.74 37.35 3.94
C THR A 15 0.47 36.83 5.37
N SER A 16 0.21 35.53 5.47
CA SER A 16 0.61 34.69 6.63
C SER A 16 0.98 33.28 6.16
N PHE A 17 1.87 33.19 5.17
CA PHE A 17 2.56 31.95 4.77
C PHE A 17 4.06 32.13 4.98
N VAL A 18 4.50 32.17 6.23
CA VAL A 18 5.90 31.91 6.57
C VAL A 18 5.92 30.82 7.62
N GLY A 19 6.33 29.62 7.19
CA GLY A 19 6.82 28.59 8.11
C GLY A 19 6.01 27.30 8.20
N CYS A 20 5.92 26.50 7.12
CA CYS A 20 5.77 25.03 7.21
C CYS A 20 6.24 24.30 5.93
N GLY A 21 7.40 24.69 5.37
CA GLY A 21 7.91 24.09 4.12
C GLY A 21 8.72 22.79 4.26
N LYS A 22 8.93 22.22 5.45
CA LYS A 22 9.91 21.12 5.66
C LYS A 22 9.49 19.99 6.62
N LYS A 23 8.21 19.77 6.90
CA LYS A 23 7.76 18.66 7.79
C LYS A 23 6.85 17.60 7.17
N ASN A 24 6.54 17.66 5.87
CA ASN A 24 5.58 16.69 5.30
C ASN A 24 6.22 15.46 4.62
N LYS A 25 7.52 15.49 4.29
CA LYS A 25 8.17 14.33 3.62
C LYS A 25 8.36 13.15 4.59
N SER A 26 8.81 13.37 5.81
CA SER A 26 9.08 12.27 6.76
C SER A 26 7.81 11.57 7.25
N ALA A 27 6.71 12.32 7.46
CA ALA A 27 5.42 11.74 7.83
C ALA A 27 4.81 10.93 6.68
N GLN A 28 4.90 11.45 5.45
CA GLN A 28 4.43 10.75 4.25
C GLN A 28 5.24 9.49 3.94
N ILE A 29 6.57 9.55 4.08
CA ILE A 29 7.46 8.39 3.92
C ILE A 29 7.13 7.32 4.97
N ASN A 30 7.03 7.68 6.25
CA ASN A 30 6.70 6.74 7.32
C ASN A 30 5.34 6.07 7.12
N GLN A 31 4.34 6.82 6.65
CA GLN A 31 3.03 6.26 6.33
C GLN A 31 3.09 5.27 5.15
N SER A 32 3.83 5.59 4.09
CA SER A 32 3.99 4.70 2.93
C SER A 32 4.72 3.39 3.26
N VAL A 33 5.69 3.45 4.18
CA VAL A 33 6.42 2.28 4.69
C VAL A 33 5.50 1.39 5.52
N GLN A 34 4.74 1.98 6.46
CA GLN A 34 3.78 1.23 7.27
C GLN A 34 2.69 0.55 6.43
N ILE A 35 2.17 1.26 5.41
CA ILE A 35 1.19 0.69 4.48
C ILE A 35 1.78 -0.51 3.73
N SER A 36 3.03 -0.41 3.27
CA SER A 36 3.71 -1.49 2.55
C SER A 36 3.96 -2.70 3.44
N GLN A 37 4.40 -2.51 4.69
CA GLN A 37 4.58 -3.59 5.66
C GLN A 37 3.25 -4.29 6.01
N SER A 38 2.19 -3.52 6.23
CA SER A 38 0.85 -4.07 6.49
C SER A 38 0.30 -4.84 5.29
N ALA A 39 0.51 -4.32 4.07
CA ALA A 39 0.13 -5.00 2.83
C ALA A 39 0.92 -6.31 2.62
N GLN A 40 2.22 -6.30 2.92
CA GLN A 40 3.07 -7.49 2.89
C GLN A 40 2.56 -8.56 3.86
N ALA A 41 2.32 -8.19 5.12
CA ALA A 41 1.86 -9.13 6.15
C ALA A 41 0.51 -9.77 5.77
N LYS A 42 -0.43 -8.98 5.24
CA LYS A 42 -1.73 -9.49 4.78
C LYS A 42 -1.60 -10.37 3.54
N THR A 43 -0.72 -10.02 2.61
CA THR A 43 -0.42 -10.84 1.43
C THR A 43 0.18 -12.18 1.85
N ALA A 44 1.20 -12.17 2.71
CA ALA A 44 1.83 -13.37 3.25
C ALA A 44 0.82 -14.27 3.97
N LYS A 45 -0.06 -13.70 4.80
CA LYS A 45 -1.12 -14.46 5.47
C LYS A 45 -2.07 -15.13 4.47
N GLN A 46 -2.43 -14.44 3.39
CA GLN A 46 -3.33 -14.96 2.37
C GLN A 46 -2.68 -16.06 1.53
N SER A 47 -1.38 -15.95 1.21
CA SER A 47 -0.64 -16.95 0.42
C SER A 47 -0.10 -18.12 1.24
N ALA A 48 -0.02 -18.01 2.56
CA ALA A 48 0.62 -18.99 3.45
C ALA A 48 0.18 -20.44 3.21
N ARG A 49 -1.14 -20.68 3.13
CA ARG A 49 -1.68 -22.03 2.91
C ARG A 49 -1.22 -22.59 1.56
N THR A 50 -1.32 -21.79 0.50
CA THR A 50 -0.93 -22.18 -0.85
C THR A 50 0.57 -22.48 -0.94
N ILE A 51 1.42 -21.61 -0.38
CA ILE A 51 2.87 -21.82 -0.38
C ILE A 51 3.26 -23.05 0.44
N LYS A 52 2.64 -23.25 1.61
CA LYS A 52 2.84 -24.46 2.41
C LYS A 52 2.44 -25.73 1.67
N THR A 53 1.33 -25.74 0.94
CA THR A 53 0.93 -26.89 0.11
C THR A 53 1.92 -27.17 -1.01
N LEU A 54 2.49 -26.13 -1.62
CA LEU A 54 3.39 -26.29 -2.77
C LEU A 54 4.83 -26.68 -2.38
N TYR A 55 5.33 -26.20 -1.24
CA TYR A 55 6.74 -26.33 -0.86
C TYR A 55 6.98 -27.03 0.49
N GLY A 56 5.92 -27.28 1.28
CA GLY A 56 6.04 -27.82 2.63
C GLY A 56 6.52 -29.25 2.73
N SER A 57 6.51 -30.02 1.63
CA SER A 57 7.09 -31.37 1.59
C SER A 57 8.57 -31.37 1.22
N SER A 58 9.08 -30.29 0.64
CA SER A 58 10.45 -30.18 0.13
C SER A 58 11.34 -29.23 0.95
N MET A 59 10.75 -28.47 1.87
CA MET A 59 11.44 -27.45 2.65
C MET A 59 11.02 -27.51 4.11
N SER A 60 11.90 -27.06 5.01
CA SER A 60 11.54 -26.86 6.42
C SER A 60 10.50 -25.75 6.59
N GLN A 61 9.75 -25.77 7.69
CA GLN A 61 8.74 -24.73 7.96
C GLN A 61 9.34 -23.32 7.98
N SER A 62 10.55 -23.15 8.53
CA SER A 62 11.27 -21.86 8.51
C SER A 62 11.56 -21.36 7.09
N GLN A 63 12.00 -22.26 6.20
CA GLN A 63 12.23 -21.92 4.80
C GLN A 63 10.93 -21.61 4.05
N VAL A 64 9.85 -22.33 4.33
CA VAL A 64 8.52 -22.06 3.76
C VAL A 64 8.02 -20.67 4.17
N ASP A 65 8.20 -20.30 5.44
CA ASP A 65 7.79 -18.99 5.95
C ASP A 65 8.62 -17.86 5.32
N ALA A 66 9.94 -18.04 5.21
CA ALA A 66 10.83 -17.10 4.54
C ALA A 66 10.52 -16.96 3.03
N LEU A 67 10.21 -18.08 2.36
CA LEU A 67 9.78 -18.08 0.97
C LEU A 67 8.47 -17.32 0.79
N ASN A 68 7.49 -17.55 1.68
CA ASN A 68 6.21 -16.87 1.66
C ASN A 68 6.35 -15.35 1.89
N GLU A 69 7.24 -14.95 2.81
CA GLU A 69 7.55 -13.53 3.04
C GLU A 69 8.21 -12.88 1.83
N CYS A 70 9.16 -13.56 1.19
CA CYS A 70 9.79 -13.10 -0.05
C CYS A 70 8.74 -12.91 -1.15
N ILE A 71 7.88 -13.91 -1.37
CA ILE A 71 6.83 -13.84 -2.40
C ILE A 71 5.88 -12.67 -2.12
N ALA A 72 5.44 -12.51 -0.87
CA ALA A 72 4.59 -11.39 -0.49
C ALA A 72 5.25 -10.04 -0.77
N ASN A 73 6.55 -9.89 -0.47
CA ASN A 73 7.31 -8.68 -0.76
C ASN A 73 7.42 -8.40 -2.27
N GLU A 74 7.75 -9.41 -3.07
CA GLU A 74 7.85 -9.24 -4.53
C GLU A 74 6.50 -8.91 -5.17
N VAL A 75 5.40 -9.50 -4.68
CA VAL A 75 4.06 -9.16 -5.18
C VAL A 75 3.68 -7.72 -4.84
N ILE A 76 3.91 -7.24 -3.62
CA ILE A 76 3.54 -5.85 -3.28
C ILE A 76 4.38 -4.80 -4.03
N LYS A 77 5.60 -5.12 -4.49
CA LYS A 77 6.40 -4.23 -5.34
C LYS A 77 5.76 -3.97 -6.70
N THR A 78 4.90 -4.88 -7.17
CA THR A 78 4.13 -4.71 -8.41
C THR A 78 2.84 -3.91 -8.22
N MET A 79 2.53 -3.53 -6.97
CA MET A 79 1.29 -2.82 -6.63
C MET A 79 1.49 -1.32 -6.53
N SER A 80 0.47 -0.57 -6.96
CA SER A 80 0.41 0.87 -6.73
C SER A 80 0.31 1.19 -5.23
N GLU A 81 0.48 2.45 -4.85
CA GLU A 81 0.29 2.88 -3.46
C GLU A 81 -1.16 2.67 -3.00
N GLU A 82 -2.14 2.91 -3.86
CA GLU A 82 -3.57 2.73 -3.57
C GLU A 82 -3.94 1.26 -3.41
N GLU A 83 -3.34 0.37 -4.21
CA GLU A 83 -3.49 -1.08 -4.08
C GLU A 83 -2.88 -1.59 -2.77
N ARG A 84 -1.68 -1.12 -2.43
CA ARG A 84 -1.05 -1.39 -1.13
C ARG A 84 -1.89 -0.83 0.00
N CYS A 85 -2.51 0.33 -0.15
CA CYS A 85 -3.42 0.89 0.85
C CYS A 85 -4.71 0.08 0.96
N TYR A 86 -5.27 -0.44 -0.14
CA TYR A 86 -6.45 -1.31 -0.06
C TYR A 86 -6.18 -2.55 0.82
N LEU A 87 -4.97 -3.13 0.71
CA LEU A 87 -4.53 -4.20 1.58
C LEU A 87 -4.22 -3.69 2.99
N GLY A 88 -3.32 -2.73 3.12
CA GLY A 88 -2.67 -2.35 4.38
C GLY A 88 -3.42 -1.32 5.25
N CYS A 89 -4.22 -0.44 4.66
CA CYS A 89 -4.97 0.61 5.36
C CYS A 89 -6.24 0.07 6.05
N SER A 90 -6.82 0.89 6.93
CA SER A 90 -8.08 0.67 7.63
C SER A 90 -9.04 1.86 7.45
N GLY A 91 -10.31 1.66 7.82
CA GLY A 91 -11.33 2.72 7.87
C GLY A 91 -11.53 3.46 6.55
N GLU A 92 -11.65 4.78 6.64
CA GLU A 92 -11.94 5.67 5.49
C GLU A 92 -10.90 5.58 4.38
N LYS A 93 -9.60 5.47 4.73
CA LYS A 93 -8.52 5.37 3.73
C LYS A 93 -8.68 4.14 2.86
N LYS A 94 -9.06 2.99 3.45
CA LYS A 94 -9.35 1.77 2.68
C LYS A 94 -10.61 1.92 1.84
N MET A 95 -11.65 2.57 2.37
CA MET A 95 -12.92 2.80 1.66
C MET A 95 -12.77 3.74 0.46
N ALA A 96 -11.85 4.70 0.53
CA ALA A 96 -11.50 5.58 -0.58
C ALA A 96 -10.90 4.81 -1.77
N VAL A 97 -10.07 3.80 -1.50
CA VAL A 97 -9.39 2.98 -2.52
C VAL A 97 -10.07 1.64 -2.81
N ARG A 98 -11.31 1.43 -2.35
CA ARG A 98 -12.04 0.15 -2.48
C ARG A 98 -12.17 -0.35 -3.92
N HIS A 99 -12.17 0.57 -4.88
CA HIS A 99 -12.30 0.25 -6.31
C HIS A 99 -11.10 -0.56 -6.84
N HIS A 100 -9.93 -0.51 -6.18
CA HIS A 100 -8.77 -1.33 -6.51
C HIS A 100 -8.89 -2.79 -6.04
N ALA A 101 -9.93 -3.16 -5.28
CA ALA A 101 -10.12 -4.50 -4.73
C ALA A 101 -10.00 -5.61 -5.78
N SER A 102 -10.63 -5.42 -6.94
CA SER A 102 -10.62 -6.41 -8.02
C SER A 102 -9.21 -6.59 -8.58
N ASN A 103 -8.46 -5.51 -8.77
CA ASN A 103 -7.10 -5.59 -9.30
C ASN A 103 -6.15 -6.26 -8.30
N VAL A 104 -6.25 -5.88 -7.01
CA VAL A 104 -5.51 -6.54 -5.93
C VAL A 104 -5.82 -8.03 -5.90
N LYS A 105 -7.10 -8.41 -5.96
CA LYS A 105 -7.49 -9.83 -5.96
C LYS A 105 -6.89 -10.58 -7.15
N LYS A 106 -6.91 -9.99 -8.35
CA LYS A 106 -6.29 -10.58 -9.56
C LYS A 106 -4.80 -10.81 -9.38
N LYS A 107 -4.05 -9.81 -8.90
CA LYS A 107 -2.60 -9.92 -8.65
C LYS A 107 -2.25 -10.96 -7.58
N LEU A 108 -3.13 -11.15 -6.60
CA LEU A 108 -2.96 -12.14 -5.52
C LEU A 108 -3.39 -13.56 -5.89
N LEU A 109 -3.93 -13.80 -7.09
CA LEU A 109 -4.25 -15.16 -7.53
C LEU A 109 -2.97 -15.99 -7.65
N PRO A 110 -2.98 -17.27 -7.24
CA PRO A 110 -1.81 -18.15 -7.38
C PRO A 110 -1.27 -18.27 -8.82
N THR A 111 -2.14 -18.06 -9.80
CA THR A 111 -1.88 -18.15 -11.24
C THR A 111 -1.65 -16.79 -11.91
N SER A 112 -1.64 -15.69 -11.14
CA SER A 112 -1.36 -14.37 -11.72
C SER A 112 0.08 -14.28 -12.22
N ALA A 113 0.34 -13.36 -13.14
CA ALA A 113 1.69 -13.11 -13.62
C ALA A 113 2.60 -12.61 -12.47
N GLU A 114 2.06 -11.76 -11.60
CA GLU A 114 2.75 -11.21 -10.43
C GLU A 114 3.15 -12.31 -9.45
N MET A 115 2.23 -13.21 -9.11
CA MET A 115 2.49 -14.30 -8.17
C MET A 115 3.42 -15.35 -8.77
N THR A 116 3.24 -15.68 -10.05
CA THR A 116 4.13 -16.62 -10.76
C THR A 116 5.56 -16.08 -10.83
N ARG A 117 5.71 -14.78 -11.18
CA ARG A 117 7.01 -14.11 -11.21
C ARG A 117 7.64 -14.04 -9.83
N ALA A 118 6.88 -13.64 -8.81
CA ALA A 118 7.36 -13.57 -7.43
C ALA A 118 7.84 -14.94 -6.93
N ARG A 119 7.07 -16.00 -7.22
CA ARG A 119 7.46 -17.38 -6.90
C ARG A 119 8.76 -17.78 -7.59
N ALA A 120 8.91 -17.51 -8.89
CA ALA A 120 10.13 -17.83 -9.61
C ALA A 120 11.36 -17.10 -9.05
N ILE A 121 11.24 -15.79 -8.79
CA ILE A 121 12.32 -14.97 -8.21
C ILE A 121 12.70 -15.46 -6.82
N CYS A 122 11.72 -15.79 -5.98
CA CYS A 122 11.98 -16.16 -4.59
C CYS A 122 12.41 -17.61 -4.44
N ALA A 123 11.84 -18.55 -5.20
CA ALA A 123 12.23 -19.95 -5.15
C ALA A 123 13.69 -20.16 -5.59
N ALA A 124 14.22 -19.34 -6.49
CA ALA A 124 15.64 -19.39 -6.89
C ALA A 124 16.63 -19.03 -5.76
N LYS A 125 16.15 -18.58 -4.59
CA LYS A 125 16.98 -18.22 -3.44
C LYS A 125 17.06 -19.32 -2.37
N PHE A 126 16.38 -20.44 -2.58
CA PHE A 126 16.32 -21.57 -1.65
C PHE A 126 16.64 -22.88 -2.38
#